data_AF-A0A1J3CFF6-F1
#
_entry.id   AF-A0A1J3CFF6-F1
#
_cell.length_a   1.000
_cell.length_b   1.000
_cell.length_c   1.000
_cell.angle_alpha   90.00
_cell.angle_beta   90.00
_cell.angle_gamma   90.00
#
_symmetry.space_group_name_H-M   'P 1'
#
loop_
_entity.id
_entity.type
_entity.pdbx_description
1 polymer ?
#
loop_
_entity_poly.entity_id
_entity_poly.type
_entity_poly.pdbx_seq_one_letter_code
_entity_poly.pdbx_strand_id
1 'polypeptide(L)'
;SDAEDLEHADKLRQVKAVLEEGGHFSGIYRKVQLKPLKWVKVPKYDGDGEEERPVEALMVLKYGGVLTHAGRKQAEELGRY
;
A
#
# COMPACT_ATOMS: atom_id res chain seq x y z
N SER A 1 -5.58 22.81 2.54
CA SER A 1 -4.92 24.05 3.01
C SER A 1 -3.43 23.83 2.94
N ASP A 2 -2.60 24.88 2.75
CA ASP A 2 -1.14 24.71 2.58
C ASP A 2 -0.49 23.84 3.67
N ALA A 3 -1.02 23.86 4.90
CA ALA A 3 -0.56 23.02 6.01
C ALA A 3 -0.88 21.52 5.81
N GLU A 4 -2.06 21.17 5.32
CA GLU A 4 -2.45 19.77 5.05
C GLU A 4 -1.65 19.19 3.87
N ASP A 5 -1.37 20.01 2.86
CA ASP A 5 -0.59 19.60 1.69
C ASP A 5 0.88 19.33 2.07
N LEU A 6 1.44 20.16 2.96
CA LEU A 6 2.77 19.93 3.53
C LEU A 6 2.83 18.65 4.39
N GLU A 7 1.85 18.42 5.26
CA GLU A 7 1.76 17.20 6.07
C GLU A 7 1.66 15.95 5.18
N HIS A 8 0.88 16.02 4.10
CA HIS A 8 0.75 14.94 3.14
C HIS A 8 2.08 14.66 2.42
N ALA A 9 2.79 15.71 1.99
CA ALA A 9 4.09 15.60 1.36
C ALA A 9 5.13 14.94 2.29
N ASP A 10 5.13 15.28 3.58
CA ASP A 10 6.05 14.67 4.55
C ASP A 10 5.74 13.20 4.83
N LYS A 11 4.45 12.82 4.91
CA LYS A 11 4.04 11.41 4.98
C LYS A 11 4.53 10.61 3.77
N LEU A 12 4.41 11.18 2.56
CA LEU A 12 4.91 10.53 1.34
C LEU A 12 6.44 10.41 1.32
N ARG A 13 7.17 11.42 1.80
CA ARG A 13 8.63 11.35 1.96
C ARG A 13 9.03 10.24 2.94
N GLN A 14 8.30 10.08 4.04
CA GLN A 14 8.56 9.01 5.01
C GLN A 14 8.33 7.62 4.39
N VAL A 15 7.24 7.45 3.64
CA VAL A 15 6.98 6.20 2.89
C VAL A 15 8.12 5.92 1.93
N LYS A 16 8.52 6.90 1.12
CA LYS A 16 9.64 6.78 0.18
C LYS A 16 10.92 6.35 0.89
N ALA A 17 11.29 7.02 1.99
CA ALA A 17 12.48 6.71 2.76
C ALA A 17 12.50 5.27 3.29
N VAL A 18 11.39 4.78 3.84
CA VAL A 18 11.29 3.38 4.34
C VAL A 18 11.38 2.38 3.19
N LEU A 19 10.80 2.71 2.04
CA LEU A 19 10.80 1.86 0.86
C LEU A 19 12.19 1.78 0.19
N GLU A 20 12.93 2.88 0.19
CA GLU A 20 14.28 3.02 -0.39
C GLU A 20 15.42 2.72 0.59
N GLU A 21 15.12 2.49 1.87
CA GLU A 21 16.12 2.11 2.87
C GLU A 21 16.92 0.89 2.35
N GLY A 22 18.26 0.94 2.37
CA GLY A 22 19.10 -0.09 1.73
C GLY A 22 19.41 0.14 0.23
N GLY A 23 18.99 1.26 -0.36
CA GLY A 23 19.46 1.75 -1.66
C GLY A 23 18.72 1.22 -2.89
N HIS A 24 17.68 0.42 -2.71
CA HIS A 24 16.82 -0.08 -3.80
C HIS A 24 15.42 -0.48 -3.28
N PHE A 25 14.40 -0.19 -4.08
CA PHE A 25 13.02 -0.66 -3.88
C PHE A 25 12.87 -2.14 -4.31
N SER A 26 13.77 -3.01 -3.85
CA SER A 26 13.74 -4.44 -4.14
C SER A 26 14.07 -5.19 -2.86
N GLY A 27 13.09 -5.32 -1.98
CA GLY A 27 13.27 -5.93 -0.66
C GLY A 27 12.06 -6.74 -0.26
N ILE A 28 12.29 -8.02 0.04
CA ILE A 28 11.26 -8.99 0.49
C ILE A 28 10.79 -8.66 1.92
N TYR A 29 11.59 -7.90 2.68
CA TYR A 29 11.38 -7.58 4.12
C TYR A 29 10.53 -6.33 4.39
N ARG A 30 9.71 -5.92 3.42
CA ARG A 30 8.79 -4.78 3.54
C ARG A 30 7.40 -5.24 3.11
N LYS A 31 6.42 -5.12 4.00
CA LYS A 31 5.02 -5.47 3.69
C LYS A 31 4.17 -4.21 3.71
N VAL A 32 3.55 -3.90 2.57
CA VAL A 32 2.46 -2.93 2.50
C VAL A 32 1.15 -3.68 2.70
N GLN A 33 0.35 -3.22 3.65
CA GLN A 33 -1.01 -3.70 3.86
C GLN A 33 -1.98 -2.54 3.66
N LEU A 34 -2.92 -2.71 2.72
CA LEU A 34 -4.02 -1.76 2.51
C LEU A 34 -5.26 -2.25 3.24
N LYS A 35 -5.86 -1.39 4.06
CA LYS A 35 -7.14 -1.64 4.71
C LYS A 35 -8.17 -0.63 4.18
N PRO A 36 -9.21 -1.06 3.44
CA PRO A 36 -10.29 -0.17 3.03
C PRO A 36 -10.94 0.52 4.23
N LEU A 37 -11.18 1.83 4.11
CA LEU A 37 -11.84 2.66 5.12
C LEU A 37 -13.24 3.09 4.67
N LYS A 38 -13.40 3.39 3.38
CA LYS A 38 -14.66 3.87 2.82
C LYS A 38 -14.96 3.17 1.51
N TRP A 39 -16.21 2.75 1.37
CA TRP A 39 -16.75 2.09 0.19
C TRP A 39 -17.84 2.97 -0.43
N VAL A 40 -17.90 2.98 -1.75
CA VAL A 40 -18.98 3.62 -2.50
C VAL A 40 -19.54 2.63 -3.50
N LYS A 41 -20.82 2.80 -3.83
CA LYS A 41 -21.44 2.09 -4.93
C LYS A 41 -21.17 2.84 -6.22
N VAL A 42 -20.63 2.14 -7.21
CA VAL A 42 -20.45 2.67 -8.56
C VAL A 42 -21.24 1.80 -9.55
N PRO A 43 -21.77 2.38 -10.63
CA PRO A 43 -22.33 1.59 -11.72
C PRO A 43 -21.28 0.62 -12.25
N LYS A 44 -21.67 -0.63 -12.48
CA LYS A 44 -20.79 -1.60 -13.13
C LYS A 44 -20.54 -1.18 -14.58
N TYR A 45 -19.40 -1.59 -15.12
CA TYR A 45 -19.01 -1.28 -16.49
C TYR A 45 -19.95 -1.88 -17.54
N ASP A 46 -20.58 -3.02 -17.24
CA ASP A 46 -21.56 -3.69 -18.08
C ASP A 46 -22.98 -3.09 -17.97
N GLY A 47 -23.17 -2.10 -17.08
CA GLY A 47 -24.45 -1.45 -16.85
C GLY A 47 -25.46 -2.27 -16.05
N ASP A 48 -25.13 -3.49 -15.62
CA ASP A 48 -26.04 -4.36 -14.88
C ASP A 48 -25.85 -4.22 -13.35
N GLY A 49 -26.33 -3.10 -12.85
CA GLY A 49 -26.39 -2.77 -11.44
C GLY A 49 -25.17 -2.02 -10.91
N GLU A 50 -25.04 -2.04 -9.58
CA GLU A 50 -23.98 -1.35 -8.86
C GLU A 50 -22.99 -2.34 -8.25
N GLU A 51 -21.73 -1.93 -8.10
CA GLU A 51 -20.72 -2.65 -7.35
C GLU A 51 -20.06 -1.73 -6.31
N GLU A 52 -19.64 -2.32 -5.18
CA GLU A 52 -18.93 -1.59 -4.15
C GLU A 52 -17.45 -1.51 -4.46
N ARG A 53 -16.91 -0.29 -4.48
CA ARG A 53 -15.48 -0.04 -4.64
C ARG A 53 -14.93 0.78 -3.46
N PRO A 54 -13.73 0.47 -2.95
CA PRO A 54 -13.12 1.27 -1.90
C PRO A 54 -12.56 2.56 -2.50
N VAL A 55 -12.86 3.71 -1.88
CA VAL A 55 -12.38 5.05 -2.32
C VAL A 55 -11.35 5.65 -1.38
N GLU A 56 -11.28 5.14 -0.15
CA GLU A 56 -10.29 5.55 0.84
C GLU A 56 -9.75 4.29 1.52
N ALA A 57 -8.44 4.23 1.72
CA ALA A 57 -7.77 3.11 2.39
C ALA A 57 -6.65 3.59 3.30
N LEU A 58 -6.47 2.89 4.42
CA LEU A 58 -5.32 3.04 5.29
C LEU A 58 -4.17 2.19 4.75
N MET A 59 -3.05 2.84 4.43
CA MET A 59 -1.81 2.15 4.09
C MET A 59 -0.97 1.93 5.35
N VAL A 60 -0.65 0.67 5.63
CA VAL A 60 0.23 0.27 6.73
C VAL A 60 1.51 -0.30 6.12
N LEU A 61 2.61 0.42 6.30
CA LEU A 61 3.93 -0.03 5.90
C LEU A 61 4.63 -0.68 7.10
N LYS A 62 4.97 -1.95 6.97
CA LYS A 62 5.72 -2.71 7.98
C LYS A 62 7.10 -3.00 7.42
N TYR A 63 8.13 -2.55 8.12
CA TYR A 63 9.53 -2.76 7.77
C TYR A 63 10.26 -3.42 8.94
N GLY A 64 11.21 -4.30 8.64
CA GLY A 64 11.95 -5.07 9.63
C GLY A 64 11.26 -6.37 10.07
N GLY A 65 12.00 -7.20 10.81
CA GLY A 65 11.59 -8.55 11.24
C GLY A 65 12.11 -9.66 10.32
N VAL A 66 12.31 -10.85 10.90
CA VAL A 66 12.68 -12.06 10.14
C VAL A 66 11.42 -12.68 9.57
N LEU A 67 11.31 -12.75 8.24
CA LEU A 67 10.22 -13.45 7.59
C LEU A 67 10.29 -14.94 7.89
N THR A 68 9.12 -15.54 8.08
CA THR A 68 8.99 -17.00 8.00
C THR A 68 9.32 -17.47 6.59
N HIS A 69 9.64 -18.76 6.42
CA HIS A 69 9.91 -19.34 5.10
C HIS A 69 8.75 -19.08 4.11
N ALA A 70 7.50 -19.19 4.59
CA ALA A 70 6.30 -18.87 3.81
C ALA A 70 6.20 -17.37 3.48
N GLY A 71 6.50 -16.49 4.45
CA GLY A 71 6.50 -15.04 4.24
C GLY A 71 7.54 -14.58 3.21
N ARG A 72 8.70 -15.23 3.17
CA ARG A 72 9.73 -14.99 2.15
C ARG A 72 9.21 -15.35 0.75
N LYS A 73 8.70 -16.56 0.58
CA LYS A 73 8.16 -17.02 -0.71
C LYS A 73 7.05 -16.11 -1.24
N GLN A 74 6.11 -15.72 -0.37
CA GLN A 74 5.02 -14.82 -0.75
C GLN A 74 5.53 -13.44 -1.21
N ALA A 75 6.50 -12.86 -0.49
CA ALA A 75 7.05 -11.56 -0.85
C ALA A 75 7.93 -11.61 -2.12
N GLU A 76 8.64 -12.72 -2.37
CA GLU A 76 9.36 -12.97 -3.63
C GLU A 76 8.40 -13.09 -4.82
N GLU A 77 7.29 -13.81 -4.68
CA GLU A 77 6.29 -13.95 -5.75
C GLU A 77 5.60 -12.63 -6.07
N LEU A 78 5.23 -11.86 -5.05
CA LEU A 78 4.59 -10.54 -5.22
C LEU A 78 5.56 -9.49 -5.78
N GLY A 79 6.85 -9.56 -5.45
CA GLY A 79 7.86 -8.62 -5.91
C GLY A 79 8.38 -8.86 -7.35
N ARG A 80 7.91 -9.91 -8.03
CA ARG A 80 8.25 -10.19 -9.44
C ARG A 80 7.35 -9.44 -10.44
N TYR A 81 6.22 -8.93 -9.98
CA TYR A 81 5.28 -8.10 -10.76
C TYR A 81 5.62 -6.63 -10.58
#